data_AF-A0A177Y5C0-F1
#
_entry.id   AF-A0A177Y5C0-F1
#
_cell.length_a   1.000
_cell.length_b   1.000
_cell.length_c   1.000
_cell.angle_alpha   90.00
_cell.angle_beta   90.00
_cell.angle_gamma   90.00
#
_symmetry.space_group_name_H-M   'P 1'
#
loop_
_entity.id
_entity.type
_entity.pdbx_description
1 polymer ?
#
loop_
_entity_poly.entity_id
_entity_poly.type
_entity_poly.pdbx_seq_one_letter_code
_entity_poly.pdbx_strand_id
1 'polypeptide(L)'
;MRVKQTGSFAVELALVLVFASGLFLVVVNYMLAINKKGQLDRAAYSLTTILAERKQLFSAALDICAGNCRKTEHATYSIASASMKRMIPNFEKSKFGMRIDEIRLEETLLPSGTINYKRVQTTLTKGAIHGCDFPDMSDITKEKAIEMLPVTSRGRRLPLYQVSLCYEIPVNLIGVTSGEVLRLLSTSYSFARV
;
A
#
# COMPACT_ATOMS: atom_id res chain seq x y z
N MET A 1 -46.90 -41.39 -31.44
CA MET A 1 -47.44 -40.32 -30.58
C MET A 1 -46.27 -39.42 -30.16
N ARG A 2 -46.09 -38.25 -30.80
CA ARG A 2 -44.99 -37.32 -30.48
C ARG A 2 -45.48 -36.34 -29.43
N VAL A 3 -45.06 -36.51 -28.19
CA VAL A 3 -45.35 -35.58 -27.09
C VAL A 3 -44.52 -34.33 -27.33
N LYS A 4 -45.19 -33.21 -27.62
CA LYS A 4 -44.56 -31.90 -27.83
C LYS A 4 -44.15 -31.37 -26.45
N GLN A 5 -42.89 -31.57 -26.06
CA GLN A 5 -42.32 -30.98 -24.83
C GLN A 5 -42.11 -29.47 -25.03
N THR A 6 -43.14 -28.66 -24.85
CA THR A 6 -43.06 -27.19 -24.98
C THR A 6 -42.74 -26.47 -23.66
N GLY A 7 -42.48 -27.21 -22.57
CA GLY A 7 -42.19 -26.65 -21.24
C GLY A 7 -40.84 -27.04 -20.62
N SER A 8 -40.27 -28.20 -20.96
CA SER A 8 -38.98 -28.67 -20.37
C SER A 8 -37.83 -27.74 -20.66
N PHE A 9 -37.77 -27.22 -21.89
CA PHE A 9 -36.72 -26.32 -22.34
C PHE A 9 -36.70 -24.99 -21.57
N ALA A 10 -37.88 -24.43 -21.24
CA ALA A 10 -37.96 -23.18 -20.49
C ALA A 10 -37.47 -23.35 -19.05
N VAL A 11 -37.75 -24.49 -18.42
CA VAL A 11 -37.30 -24.81 -17.06
C VAL A 11 -35.79 -25.06 -17.01
N GLU A 12 -35.25 -25.83 -17.96
CA GLU A 12 -33.81 -26.05 -18.08
C GLU A 12 -33.05 -24.75 -18.36
N LEU A 13 -33.55 -23.90 -19.27
CA LEU A 13 -32.97 -22.61 -19.57
C LEU A 13 -32.99 -21.68 -18.33
N ALA A 14 -34.09 -21.66 -17.58
CA ALA A 14 -34.19 -20.86 -16.35
C ALA A 14 -33.14 -21.31 -15.31
N LEU A 15 -32.94 -22.63 -15.16
CA LEU A 15 -31.94 -23.16 -14.24
C LEU A 15 -30.51 -22.77 -14.65
N VAL A 16 -30.21 -22.82 -15.96
CA VAL A 16 -28.92 -22.37 -16.51
C VAL A 16 -28.72 -20.87 -16.29
N LEU A 17 -29.75 -20.05 -16.50
CA LEU A 17 -29.67 -18.60 -16.31
C LEU A 17 -29.44 -18.22 -14.85
N VAL A 18 -30.12 -18.89 -13.90
CA VAL A 18 -29.90 -18.66 -12.47
C VAL A 18 -28.45 -18.97 -12.08
N PHE A 19 -27.92 -20.10 -12.56
CA PHE A 19 -26.53 -20.47 -12.31
C PHE A 19 -25.55 -19.45 -12.92
N ALA A 20 -25.78 -19.05 -14.18
CA ALA A 20 -24.95 -18.07 -14.87
C ALA A 20 -24.97 -16.71 -14.14
N SER A 21 -26.14 -16.22 -13.71
CA SER A 21 -26.26 -14.98 -12.95
C SER A 21 -25.51 -15.03 -11.62
N GLY A 22 -25.57 -16.17 -10.91
CA GLY A 22 -24.78 -16.38 -9.69
C GLY A 22 -23.28 -16.24 -9.95
N LEU A 23 -22.78 -16.85 -11.02
CA LEU A 23 -21.36 -16.75 -11.40
C LEU A 23 -20.97 -15.32 -11.76
N PHE A 24 -21.81 -14.59 -12.49
CA PHE A 24 -21.56 -13.18 -12.81
C PHE A 24 -21.46 -12.29 -11.56
N LEU A 25 -22.33 -12.48 -10.56
CA LEU A 25 -22.26 -11.70 -9.32
C LEU A 25 -20.93 -11.90 -8.58
N VAL A 26 -20.47 -13.15 -8.48
CA VAL A 26 -19.18 -13.47 -7.85
C VAL A 26 -18.03 -12.81 -8.61
N VAL A 27 -18.03 -12.91 -9.94
CA VAL A 27 -16.97 -12.34 -10.79
C VAL A 27 -16.92 -10.81 -10.66
N VAL A 28 -18.07 -10.12 -10.70
CA VAL A 28 -18.12 -8.66 -10.58
C VAL A 28 -17.59 -8.21 -9.22
N ASN A 29 -17.96 -8.90 -8.14
CA ASN A 29 -17.47 -8.55 -6.80
C ASN A 29 -15.96 -8.75 -6.66
N TYR A 30 -15.43 -9.84 -7.20
CA TYR A 30 -13.99 -10.08 -7.21
C TYR A 30 -13.24 -9.04 -8.06
N MET A 31 -13.81 -8.67 -9.22
CA MET A 31 -13.27 -7.62 -10.10
C MET A 31 -13.21 -6.26 -9.40
N LEU A 32 -14.22 -5.89 -8.61
CA LEU A 32 -14.22 -4.65 -7.83
C LEU A 32 -13.12 -4.65 -6.75
N ALA A 33 -12.92 -5.77 -6.05
CA ALA A 33 -11.86 -5.90 -5.06
C ALA A 33 -10.46 -5.81 -5.70
N ILE A 34 -10.24 -6.50 -6.82
CA ILE A 34 -8.97 -6.41 -7.58
C ILE A 34 -8.73 -4.99 -8.07
N ASN A 35 -9.76 -4.32 -8.62
CA ASN A 35 -9.59 -2.98 -9.14
C ASN A 35 -9.16 -2.01 -8.02
N LYS A 36 -9.81 -2.06 -6.86
CA LYS A 36 -9.43 -1.26 -5.69
C LYS A 36 -8.01 -1.57 -5.21
N LYS A 37 -7.61 -2.85 -5.19
CA LYS A 37 -6.24 -3.24 -4.88
C LYS A 37 -5.23 -2.66 -5.87
N GLY A 38 -5.50 -2.73 -7.18
CA GLY A 38 -4.64 -2.14 -8.20
C GLY A 38 -4.54 -0.61 -8.09
N GLN A 39 -5.60 0.06 -7.64
CA GLN A 39 -5.56 1.50 -7.36
C GLN A 39 -4.69 1.84 -6.14
N LEU A 40 -4.78 1.03 -5.07
CA LEU A 40 -3.88 1.11 -3.91
C LEU A 40 -2.41 0.92 -4.33
N ASP A 41 -2.13 -0.08 -5.17
CA ASP A 41 -0.77 -0.35 -5.67
C ASP A 41 -0.21 0.84 -6.45
N ARG A 42 -1.01 1.45 -7.33
CA ARG A 42 -0.62 2.67 -8.06
C ARG A 42 -0.34 3.85 -7.12
N ALA A 43 -1.18 4.03 -6.10
CA ALA A 43 -0.99 5.09 -5.10
C ALA A 43 0.27 4.84 -4.25
N ALA A 44 0.49 3.62 -3.78
CA ALA A 44 1.65 3.25 -2.98
C ALA A 44 2.94 3.45 -3.78
N TYR A 45 2.99 2.97 -5.03
CA TYR A 45 4.15 3.15 -5.91
C TYR A 45 4.42 4.61 -6.28
N SER A 46 3.37 5.39 -6.55
CA SER A 46 3.52 6.83 -6.80
C SER A 46 4.08 7.55 -5.57
N LEU A 47 3.60 7.18 -4.38
CA LEU A 47 4.02 7.81 -3.13
C LEU A 47 5.45 7.44 -2.75
N THR A 48 5.85 6.17 -2.89
CA THR A 48 7.25 5.76 -2.68
C THR A 48 8.19 6.47 -3.65
N THR A 49 7.78 6.66 -4.90
CA THR A 49 8.58 7.38 -5.89
C THR A 49 8.74 8.85 -5.49
N ILE A 50 7.67 9.51 -5.04
CA ILE A 50 7.73 10.90 -4.53
C ILE A 50 8.65 11.01 -3.31
N LEU A 51 8.56 10.06 -2.36
CA LEU A 51 9.42 10.05 -1.17
C LEU A 51 10.88 9.74 -1.51
N ALA A 52 11.12 8.90 -2.52
CA ALA A 52 12.46 8.63 -3.01
C ALA A 52 13.11 9.87 -3.64
N GLU A 53 12.32 10.83 -4.15
CA GLU A 53 12.80 12.06 -4.75
C GLU A 53 13.18 13.12 -3.70
N ARG A 54 14.43 13.04 -3.19
CA ARG A 54 14.85 13.77 -1.98
C ARG A 54 15.03 15.27 -2.15
N LYS A 55 15.48 15.72 -3.32
CA LYS A 55 15.86 17.13 -3.52
C LYS A 55 14.66 18.06 -3.45
N GLN A 56 13.53 17.63 -3.99
CA GLN A 56 12.31 18.43 -4.05
C GLN A 56 11.52 18.39 -2.73
N LEU A 57 11.53 17.26 -2.02
CA LEU A 57 10.67 17.07 -0.85
C LEU A 57 11.36 17.33 0.49
N PHE A 58 12.67 17.03 0.59
CA PHE A 58 13.41 17.05 1.86
C PHE A 58 14.62 17.99 1.86
N SER A 59 14.75 18.86 0.87
CA SER A 59 15.93 19.74 0.72
C SER A 59 17.26 18.96 0.81
N ALA A 60 17.28 17.73 0.30
CA ALA A 60 18.40 16.79 0.37
C ALA A 60 18.78 16.26 1.77
N ALA A 61 17.93 16.46 2.79
CA ALA A 61 18.08 15.80 4.10
C ALA A 61 17.97 14.27 3.96
N LEU A 62 18.67 13.53 4.84
CA LEU A 62 18.66 12.05 4.86
C LEU A 62 17.53 11.47 5.70
N ASP A 63 16.82 12.32 6.45
CA ASP A 63 15.71 11.94 7.30
C ASP A 63 14.38 12.26 6.61
N ILE A 64 13.44 11.31 6.67
CA ILE A 64 12.08 11.50 6.16
C ILE A 64 11.34 12.66 6.87
N CYS A 65 11.79 13.05 8.06
CA CYS A 65 11.16 14.13 8.80
C CYS A 65 11.61 15.52 8.35
N ALA A 66 12.81 15.68 7.77
CA ALA A 66 13.41 16.98 7.45
C ALA A 66 13.16 18.05 8.53
N GLY A 67 13.29 17.65 9.81
CA GLY A 67 13.01 18.49 10.99
C GLY A 67 11.55 18.58 11.47
N ASN A 68 10.53 18.16 10.70
CA ASN A 68 9.14 18.10 11.16
C ASN A 68 8.37 16.88 10.57
N CYS A 69 8.42 15.77 11.30
CA CYS A 69 7.74 14.53 10.93
C CYS A 69 6.23 14.70 10.68
N ARG A 70 5.56 15.55 11.47
CA ARG A 70 4.10 15.74 11.40
C ARG A 70 3.68 16.45 10.11
N LYS A 71 4.53 17.36 9.61
CA LYS A 71 4.31 18.03 8.33
C LYS A 71 4.44 17.04 7.17
N THR A 72 5.51 16.23 7.15
CA THR A 72 5.70 15.19 6.13
C THR A 72 4.54 14.20 6.17
N GLU A 73 4.21 13.66 7.34
CA GLU A 73 3.09 12.72 7.49
C GLU A 73 1.77 13.29 6.96
N HIS A 74 1.44 14.53 7.31
CA HIS A 74 0.22 15.18 6.82
C HIS A 74 0.24 15.44 5.31
N ALA A 75 1.36 15.91 4.75
CA ALA A 75 1.50 16.16 3.32
C ALA A 75 1.42 14.85 2.51
N THR A 76 2.12 13.82 2.95
CA THR A 76 2.14 12.52 2.29
C THR A 76 0.75 11.85 2.37
N TYR A 77 0.06 11.96 3.49
CA TYR A 77 -1.32 11.48 3.63
C TYR A 77 -2.32 12.26 2.78
N SER A 78 -2.16 13.59 2.66
CA SER A 78 -3.04 14.41 1.83
C SER A 78 -2.86 14.09 0.34
N ILE A 79 -1.63 13.85 -0.11
CA ILE A 79 -1.32 13.41 -1.48
C ILE A 79 -1.93 12.03 -1.74
N ALA A 80 -1.69 11.05 -0.85
CA ALA A 80 -2.21 9.70 -0.99
C ALA A 80 -3.74 9.69 -1.01
N SER A 81 -4.39 10.35 -0.06
CA SER A 81 -5.85 10.44 0.01
C SER A 81 -6.45 11.21 -1.18
N ALA A 82 -5.79 12.24 -1.70
CA ALA A 82 -6.22 12.92 -2.92
C ALA A 82 -6.02 12.07 -4.18
N SER A 83 -5.00 11.22 -4.23
CA SER A 83 -4.80 10.24 -5.29
C SER A 83 -5.92 9.19 -5.27
N MET A 84 -6.21 8.64 -4.10
CA MET A 84 -7.30 7.67 -3.91
C MET A 84 -8.67 8.26 -4.23
N LYS A 85 -8.94 9.51 -3.82
CA LYS A 85 -10.19 10.21 -4.15
C LYS A 85 -10.42 10.38 -5.66
N ARG A 86 -9.34 10.49 -6.45
CA ARG A 86 -9.42 10.58 -7.92
C ARG A 86 -9.66 9.23 -8.59
N MET A 87 -9.26 8.12 -7.96
CA MET A 87 -9.37 6.78 -8.52
C MET A 87 -10.63 6.02 -8.06
N ILE A 88 -11.07 6.23 -6.82
CA ILE A 88 -12.26 5.57 -6.24
C ILE A 88 -13.44 6.57 -6.21
N PRO A 89 -14.47 6.37 -7.04
CA PRO A 89 -15.75 7.06 -6.85
C PRO A 89 -16.34 6.59 -5.50
N ASN A 90 -16.61 7.52 -4.59
CA ASN A 90 -16.98 7.28 -3.18
C ASN A 90 -15.83 6.87 -2.25
N PHE A 91 -14.64 7.42 -2.46
CA PHE A 91 -13.54 7.28 -1.50
C PHE A 91 -13.91 7.86 -0.12
N GLU A 92 -13.82 7.01 0.91
CA GLU A 92 -14.03 7.40 2.31
C GLU A 92 -12.70 7.52 3.03
N LYS A 93 -12.33 8.74 3.42
CA LYS A 93 -11.07 9.01 4.15
C LYS A 93 -10.97 8.29 5.49
N SER A 94 -12.11 8.00 6.13
CA SER A 94 -12.19 7.28 7.41
C SER A 94 -11.77 5.81 7.29
N LYS A 95 -11.84 5.22 6.09
CA LYS A 95 -11.48 3.83 5.80
C LYS A 95 -10.05 3.68 5.26
N PHE A 96 -9.32 4.78 5.14
CA PHE A 96 -8.00 4.81 4.54
C PHE A 96 -6.91 4.98 5.61
N GLY A 97 -5.90 4.13 5.53
CA GLY A 97 -4.73 4.14 6.39
C GLY A 97 -3.44 4.18 5.58
N MET A 98 -2.41 4.78 6.16
CA MET A 98 -1.08 4.89 5.59
C MET A 98 -0.04 4.64 6.67
N ARG A 99 0.96 3.82 6.35
CA ARG A 99 2.19 3.64 7.11
C ARG A 99 3.38 3.88 6.19
N ILE A 100 4.36 4.63 6.66
CA ILE A 100 5.61 4.87 5.96
C ILE A 100 6.74 4.48 6.91
N ASP A 101 7.58 3.57 6.48
CA ASP A 101 8.79 3.18 7.18
C ASP A 101 10.01 3.65 6.39
N GLU A 102 10.98 4.18 7.12
CA GLU A 102 12.29 4.54 6.61
C GLU A 102 13.34 3.71 7.36
N ILE A 103 14.25 3.10 6.62
CA ILE A 103 15.50 2.57 7.17
C ILE A 103 16.67 3.36 6.62
N ARG A 104 17.50 3.86 7.53
CA ARG A 104 18.74 4.56 7.19
C ARG A 104 19.89 4.11 8.09
N LEU A 105 21.10 4.35 7.60
CA LEU A 105 22.32 4.17 8.36
C LEU A 105 22.91 5.53 8.71
N GLU A 106 23.07 5.78 10.00
CA GLU A 106 23.85 6.90 10.51
C GLU A 106 25.31 6.47 10.60
N GLU A 107 26.20 7.31 10.08
CA GLU A 107 27.64 7.11 10.09
C GLU A 107 28.24 7.96 11.21
N THR A 108 28.97 7.32 12.12
CA THR A 108 29.75 8.01 13.16
C THR A 108 31.20 7.63 13.00
N LEU A 109 32.06 8.63 12.81
CA LEU A 109 33.51 8.42 12.76
C LEU A 109 34.01 8.19 14.18
N LEU A 110 34.57 7.01 14.45
CA LEU A 110 35.25 6.73 15.71
C LEU A 110 36.62 7.42 15.74
N PRO A 111 37.16 7.74 16.93
CA PRO A 111 38.53 8.25 17.08
C PRO A 111 39.60 7.32 16.49
N SER A 112 39.29 6.03 16.31
CA SER A 112 40.13 5.02 15.68
C SER A 112 40.19 5.11 14.15
N GLY A 113 39.49 6.05 13.52
CA GLY A 113 39.36 6.17 12.06
C GLY A 113 38.39 5.17 11.42
N THR A 114 37.73 4.33 12.22
CA THR A 114 36.73 3.35 11.75
C THR A 114 35.34 4.00 11.67
N ILE A 115 34.57 3.69 10.63
CA ILE A 115 33.18 4.15 10.49
C ILE A 115 32.27 3.18 11.23
N ASN A 116 31.55 3.66 12.25
CA ASN A 116 30.47 2.89 12.87
C ASN A 116 29.15 3.25 12.20
N TYR A 117 28.42 2.22 11.76
CA TYR A 117 27.06 2.36 11.26
C TYR A 117 26.04 2.09 12.37
N LYS A 118 25.05 2.96 12.49
CA LYS A 118 23.88 2.75 13.35
C LYS A 118 22.63 2.68 12.48
N ARG A 119 21.88 1.59 12.61
CA ARG A 119 20.56 1.46 11.97
C ARG A 119 19.56 2.37 12.70
N VAL A 120 18.91 3.23 11.94
CA VAL A 120 17.80 4.05 12.42
C VAL A 120 16.57 3.72 11.59
N GLN A 121 15.46 3.43 12.28
CA GLN A 121 14.17 3.19 11.68
C GLN A 121 13.22 4.30 12.11
N THR A 122 12.54 4.93 11.15
CA THR A 122 11.53 5.95 11.40
C THR A 122 10.21 5.49 10.82
N THR A 123 9.15 5.48 11.63
CA THR A 123 7.81 5.06 11.20
C THR A 123 6.83 6.22 11.34
N LEU A 124 6.11 6.53 10.26
CA LEU A 124 5.06 7.54 10.22
C LEU A 124 3.72 6.84 9.92
N THR A 125 2.66 7.15 10.65
CA THR A 125 1.37 6.46 10.48
C THR A 125 0.21 7.44 10.53
N LYS A 126 -0.79 7.26 9.66
CA LYS A 126 -1.95 8.14 9.62
C LYS A 126 -3.20 7.45 9.08
N GLY A 127 -4.36 7.79 9.65
CA GLY A 127 -5.65 7.28 9.23
C GLY A 127 -6.02 5.94 9.88
N ALA A 128 -6.86 5.15 9.21
CA ALA A 128 -7.33 3.86 9.69
C ALA A 128 -6.25 2.78 9.57
N ILE A 129 -5.40 2.68 10.59
CA ILE A 129 -4.30 1.71 10.65
C ILE A 129 -4.67 0.42 11.41
N HIS A 130 -5.74 0.45 12.20
CA HIS A 130 -6.13 -0.68 13.04
C HIS A 130 -6.66 -1.85 12.20
N GLY A 131 -6.12 -3.05 12.44
CA GLY A 131 -6.49 -4.26 11.72
C GLY A 131 -5.82 -4.44 10.36
N CYS A 132 -4.96 -3.52 9.93
CA CYS A 132 -4.12 -3.68 8.76
C CYS A 132 -2.79 -4.33 9.17
N ASP A 133 -2.48 -5.50 8.59
CA ASP A 133 -1.24 -6.23 8.86
C ASP A 133 -0.09 -5.65 8.04
N PHE A 134 0.42 -4.49 8.46
CA PHE A 134 1.51 -3.82 7.76
C PHE A 134 2.81 -4.61 7.91
N PRO A 135 3.52 -4.93 6.81
CA PRO A 135 4.82 -5.60 6.91
C PRO A 135 5.80 -4.70 7.68
N ASP A 136 6.49 -5.28 8.65
CA ASP A 136 7.53 -4.59 9.40
C ASP A 136 8.89 -4.81 8.77
N MET A 137 9.80 -3.85 8.94
CA MET A 137 11.17 -3.93 8.44
C MET A 137 12.16 -4.40 9.51
N SER A 138 11.67 -5.06 10.56
CA SER A 138 12.48 -5.61 11.66
C SER A 138 13.55 -6.59 11.19
N ASP A 139 13.29 -7.31 10.10
CA ASP A 139 14.18 -8.33 9.54
C ASP A 139 15.42 -7.73 8.86
N ILE A 140 15.43 -6.42 8.62
CA ILE A 140 16.57 -5.71 8.07
C ILE A 140 17.47 -5.30 9.24
N THR A 141 18.41 -6.20 9.59
CA THR A 141 19.45 -5.92 10.57
C THR A 141 20.44 -4.86 10.08
N LYS A 142 21.33 -4.39 10.96
CA LYS A 142 22.38 -3.43 10.61
C LYS A 142 23.25 -3.97 9.47
N GLU A 143 23.65 -5.23 9.55
CA GLU A 143 24.56 -5.88 8.60
C GLU A 143 23.90 -5.97 7.22
N LYS A 144 22.63 -6.40 7.20
CA LYS A 144 21.83 -6.49 5.98
C LYS A 144 21.56 -5.12 5.36
N ALA A 145 21.32 -4.09 6.18
CA ALA A 145 21.20 -2.71 5.68
C ALA A 145 22.51 -2.19 5.07
N ILE A 146 23.68 -2.56 5.62
CA ILE A 146 24.98 -2.14 5.08
C ILE A 146 25.22 -2.71 3.68
N GLU A 147 24.76 -3.94 3.44
CA GLU A 147 24.89 -4.66 2.18
C GLU A 147 23.85 -4.21 1.14
N MET A 148 22.61 -3.95 1.57
CA MET A 148 21.50 -3.62 0.67
C MET A 148 21.41 -2.14 0.29
N LEU A 149 21.79 -1.22 1.17
CA LEU A 149 21.60 0.21 0.92
C LEU A 149 22.66 0.76 -0.05
N PRO A 150 22.25 1.37 -1.18
CA PRO A 150 23.19 1.87 -2.17
C PRO A 150 23.99 3.06 -1.66
N VAL A 151 25.24 3.16 -2.14
CA VAL A 151 26.19 4.21 -1.77
C VAL A 151 26.22 5.29 -2.84
N THR A 152 26.14 6.55 -2.43
CA THR A 152 26.30 7.71 -3.31
C THR A 152 27.76 7.95 -3.69
N SER A 153 28.01 8.76 -4.71
CA SER A 153 29.37 9.22 -5.07
C SER A 153 30.12 9.93 -3.95
N ARG A 154 29.42 10.41 -2.91
CA ARG A 154 30.00 11.03 -1.71
C ARG A 154 30.20 10.05 -0.55
N GLY A 155 30.08 8.74 -0.80
CA GLY A 155 30.30 7.71 0.21
C GLY A 155 29.17 7.49 1.21
N ARG A 156 28.08 8.27 1.12
CA ARG A 156 26.91 8.14 2.01
C ARG A 156 25.94 7.09 1.51
N ARG A 157 25.40 6.26 2.40
CA ARG A 157 24.31 5.32 2.06
C ARG A 157 22.95 6.01 1.98
N LEU A 158 22.15 5.64 0.98
CA LEU A 158 20.80 6.16 0.78
C LEU A 158 19.79 5.38 1.63
N PRO A 159 18.78 6.04 2.21
CA PRO A 159 17.72 5.36 2.93
C PRO A 159 16.84 4.50 2.01
N LEU A 160 16.25 3.46 2.59
CA LEU A 160 15.17 2.68 2.00
C LEU A 160 13.84 3.17 2.57
N TYR A 161 12.90 3.48 1.69
CA TYR A 161 11.52 3.80 2.06
C TYR A 161 10.61 2.64 1.73
N GLN A 162 9.68 2.36 2.64
CA GLN A 162 8.52 1.51 2.44
C GLN A 162 7.27 2.32 2.69
N VAL A 163 6.37 2.34 1.73
CA VAL A 163 5.03 2.90 1.92
C VAL A 163 4.04 1.77 1.85
N SER A 164 3.22 1.67 2.88
CA SER A 164 2.11 0.75 2.92
C SER A 164 0.79 1.52 3.04
N LEU A 165 -0.14 1.24 2.14
CA LEU A 165 -1.47 1.82 2.11
C LEU A 165 -2.51 0.75 2.43
N CYS A 166 -3.47 1.09 3.28
CA CYS A 166 -4.57 0.22 3.66
C CYS A 166 -5.90 0.89 3.33
N TYR A 167 -6.86 0.11 2.82
CA TYR A 167 -8.22 0.59 2.62
C TYR A 167 -9.24 -0.48 2.99
N GLU A 168 -10.22 -0.11 3.81
CA GLU A 168 -11.31 -0.99 4.19
C GLU A 168 -12.41 -0.97 3.14
N ILE A 169 -12.82 -2.16 2.70
CA ILE A 169 -13.98 -2.34 1.84
C ILE A 169 -14.97 -3.28 2.53
N PRO A 170 -16.29 -3.01 2.44
CA PRO A 170 -17.27 -3.95 2.96
C PRO A 170 -17.15 -5.27 2.17
N VAL A 171 -17.10 -6.43 2.85
CA VAL A 171 -17.30 -7.70 2.13
C VAL A 171 -18.78 -7.85 1.83
N ASN A 172 -19.19 -7.32 0.69
CA ASN A 172 -20.50 -7.61 0.15
C ASN A 172 -20.34 -8.53 -1.05
N LEU A 173 -19.77 -9.72 -0.83
CA LEU A 173 -19.49 -10.66 -1.91
C LEU A 173 -20.77 -11.28 -2.50
N ILE A 174 -21.89 -11.29 -1.76
CA ILE A 174 -23.20 -11.86 -2.19
C ILE A 174 -24.42 -11.07 -1.59
N GLY A 175 -24.24 -9.89 -0.98
CA GLY A 175 -25.38 -9.18 -0.36
C GLY A 175 -25.76 -9.67 1.05
N VAL A 176 -25.03 -10.64 1.62
CA VAL A 176 -25.26 -11.16 2.97
C VAL A 176 -24.50 -10.29 3.98
N THR A 177 -25.25 -9.61 4.84
CA THR A 177 -24.79 -8.54 5.73
C THR A 177 -24.04 -9.09 6.96
N SER A 178 -22.92 -9.80 6.81
CA SER A 178 -22.18 -10.32 7.98
C SER A 178 -21.39 -9.24 8.73
N GLY A 179 -21.32 -8.00 8.21
CA GLY A 179 -20.59 -6.90 8.86
C GLY A 179 -19.06 -7.08 8.83
N GLU A 180 -18.55 -8.14 8.20
CA GLU A 180 -17.13 -8.32 7.98
C GLU A 180 -16.59 -7.25 7.01
N VAL A 181 -15.36 -6.81 7.24
CA VAL A 181 -14.66 -5.84 6.40
C VAL A 181 -13.41 -6.49 5.84
N LEU A 182 -13.22 -6.39 4.53
CA LEU A 182 -11.97 -6.79 3.88
C LEU A 182 -11.04 -5.58 3.83
N ARG A 183 -9.85 -5.74 4.40
CA ARG A 183 -8.81 -4.72 4.41
C ARG A 183 -7.84 -5.01 3.28
N LEU A 184 -7.82 -4.14 2.28
CA LEU A 184 -6.87 -4.24 1.18
C LEU A 184 -5.58 -3.54 1.60
N LEU A 185 -4.48 -4.28 1.57
CA LEU A 185 -3.14 -3.77 1.83
C LEU A 185 -2.32 -3.78 0.55
N SER A 186 -1.61 -2.67 0.33
CA SER A 186 -0.59 -2.55 -0.70
C SER A 186 0.69 -1.99 -0.08
N THR A 187 1.84 -2.53 -0.46
CA THR A 187 3.13 -2.06 -0.01
C THR A 187 4.07 -1.88 -1.19
N SER A 188 4.81 -0.79 -1.20
CA SER A 188 5.85 -0.50 -2.19
C SER A 188 7.15 -0.12 -1.48
N TYR A 189 8.28 -0.39 -2.12
CA TYR A 189 9.62 -0.10 -1.63
C TYR A 189 10.37 0.75 -2.66
N SER A 190 11.16 1.70 -2.20
CA SER A 190 12.09 2.43 -3.07
C SER A 190 13.27 2.95 -2.28
N PHE A 191 14.46 2.85 -2.87
CA PHE A 191 15.62 3.57 -2.38
C PHE A 191 15.49 5.04 -2.71
N ALA A 192 15.99 5.88 -1.82
CA ALA A 192 16.18 7.29 -2.09
C ALA A 192 17.05 7.51 -3.34
N ARG A 193 16.77 8.60 -4.06
CA ARG A 193 17.51 9.06 -5.24
C ARG A 193 17.91 10.53 -5.07
N VAL A 194 18.94 10.95 -5.81
CA VAL A 194 19.55 12.29 -5.75
C VAL A 194 19.35 13.01 -7.07
#